data_AF-A0A7V1E815-F1
#
_entry.id   AF-A0A7V1E815-F1
#
_cell.length_a   1.000
_cell.length_b   1.000
_cell.length_c   1.000
_cell.angle_alpha   90.00
_cell.angle_beta   90.00
_cell.angle_gamma   90.00
#
_symmetry.space_group_name_H-M   'P 1'
#
loop_
_entity.id
_entity.type
_entity.pdbx_description
1 polymer ?
#
loop_
_entity_poly.entity_id
_entity_poly.type
_entity_poly.pdbx_seq_one_letter_code
_entity_poly.pdbx_strand_id
1 'polypeptide(L)'
;MLLKIEEYKQHYFISDDDIKNLQEVWVIVEPYLDNFVADFLSYLKNYPETAEFFSTKETAVKRKDSMNVWLMESLKGPIDNQYLSRLRHVGLKHVKKKVPIHWVTASMNFKREYLYDILEKEISSVPKRSALMRSLDKILDLNLDIISSSYHEEEIRQKFLSERLDSGLISFAERFAYGINVVLVLALLGLSISIIALFGSELLSLFTPGGNVTHKILTALGTLLIIWVMVELIDTEIRSLRGQSFRIEIFISVGLVAFIRELLVSSLTDESIEKLAIRLLAVLVLGIVYYLVSRTPPSNK
;
A
#
# COMPACT_ATOMS: atom_id res chain seq x y z
N MET A 1 -10.19 1.51 21.32
CA MET A 1 -11.50 1.59 22.01
C MET A 1 -11.58 3.00 22.58
N LEU A 2 -12.57 3.80 22.18
CA LEU A 2 -12.67 5.20 22.61
C LEU A 2 -13.16 5.24 24.06
N LEU A 3 -12.25 5.56 24.99
CA LEU A 3 -12.58 5.73 26.41
C LEU A 3 -13.59 6.88 26.62
N LYS A 4 -14.43 6.75 27.64
CA LYS A 4 -15.29 7.82 28.17
C LYS A 4 -14.49 8.73 29.11
N ILE A 5 -14.95 9.95 29.32
CA ILE A 5 -14.23 10.92 30.15
C ILE A 5 -14.04 10.44 31.60
N GLU A 6 -15.00 9.68 32.14
CA GLU A 6 -14.92 9.13 33.50
C GLU A 6 -13.81 8.07 33.63
N GLU A 7 -13.54 7.29 32.57
CA GLU A 7 -12.43 6.33 32.55
C GLU A 7 -11.08 7.06 32.57
N TYR A 8 -10.95 8.16 31.83
CA TYR A 8 -9.76 9.02 31.90
C TYR A 8 -9.56 9.59 33.30
N LYS A 9 -10.60 10.16 33.93
CA LYS A 9 -10.49 10.69 35.30
C LYS A 9 -10.04 9.62 36.28
N GLN A 10 -10.59 8.40 36.16
CA GLN A 10 -10.21 7.27 36.99
C GLN A 10 -8.73 6.90 36.80
N HIS A 11 -8.25 6.76 35.57
CA HIS A 11 -6.87 6.37 35.28
C HIS A 11 -5.84 7.42 35.71
N TYR A 12 -6.18 8.71 35.57
CA TYR A 12 -5.32 9.83 35.96
C TYR A 12 -5.52 10.28 37.42
N PHE A 13 -6.37 9.57 38.18
CA PHE A 13 -6.70 9.89 39.57
C PHE A 13 -7.11 11.36 39.76
N ILE A 14 -7.96 11.88 38.87
CA ILE A 14 -8.49 13.24 38.95
C ILE A 14 -9.60 13.28 39.99
N SER A 15 -9.38 14.01 41.06
CA SER A 15 -10.35 14.23 42.14
C SER A 15 -11.03 15.59 42.05
N ASP A 16 -12.05 15.82 42.86
CA ASP A 16 -12.67 17.13 43.00
C ASP A 16 -11.70 18.20 43.52
N ASP A 17 -10.69 17.80 44.30
CA ASP A 17 -9.65 18.72 44.76
C ASP A 17 -8.70 19.11 43.62
N ASP A 18 -8.43 18.21 42.67
CA ASP A 18 -7.70 18.58 41.46
C ASP A 18 -8.47 19.62 40.65
N ILE A 19 -9.80 19.50 40.54
CA ILE A 19 -10.63 20.48 39.84
C ILE A 19 -10.56 21.85 40.52
N LYS A 20 -10.63 21.91 41.85
CA LYS A 20 -10.47 23.17 42.61
C LYS A 20 -9.06 23.77 42.43
N ASN A 21 -8.03 22.92 42.49
CA ASN A 21 -6.65 23.33 42.27
C ASN A 21 -6.46 23.94 40.88
N LEU A 22 -7.02 23.32 39.83
CA LEU A 22 -6.95 23.83 38.47
C LEU A 22 -7.64 25.18 38.30
N GLN A 23 -8.78 25.41 38.97
CA GLN A 23 -9.44 26.71 39.01
C GLN A 23 -8.58 27.77 39.70
N GLU A 24 -7.87 27.39 40.77
CA GLU A 24 -6.91 28.29 41.42
C GLU A 24 -5.71 28.59 40.51
N VAL A 25 -5.17 27.57 39.81
CA VAL A 25 -4.11 27.77 38.80
C VAL A 25 -4.59 28.74 37.72
N TRP A 26 -5.84 28.64 37.25
CA TRP A 26 -6.41 29.59 36.28
C TRP A 26 -6.34 31.03 36.79
N VAL A 27 -6.77 31.30 38.03
CA VAL A 27 -6.77 32.65 38.60
C VAL A 27 -5.35 33.25 38.64
N ILE A 28 -4.34 32.41 38.89
CA ILE A 28 -2.93 32.83 38.94
C ILE A 28 -2.36 33.07 37.53
N VAL A 29 -2.75 32.24 36.56
CA VAL A 29 -2.19 32.24 35.20
C VAL A 29 -2.89 33.24 34.27
N GLU A 30 -4.17 33.54 34.48
CA GLU A 30 -4.98 34.43 33.65
C GLU A 30 -4.32 35.80 33.36
N PRO A 31 -3.69 36.49 34.33
CA PRO A 31 -2.96 37.74 34.08
C PRO A 31 -1.77 37.61 33.12
N TYR A 32 -1.21 36.40 32.97
CA TYR A 32 -0.04 36.11 32.13
C TYR A 32 -0.41 35.58 30.74
N LEU A 33 -1.70 35.40 30.46
CA LEU A 33 -2.19 34.68 29.28
C LEU A 33 -1.70 35.28 27.95
N ASP A 34 -1.70 36.61 27.82
CA ASP A 34 -1.27 37.29 26.59
C ASP A 34 0.23 37.06 26.31
N ASN A 35 1.06 37.09 27.34
CA ASN A 35 2.50 36.83 27.22
C ASN A 35 2.76 35.36 26.91
N PHE A 36 2.10 34.45 27.62
CA PHE A 36 2.18 33.00 27.37
C PHE A 36 1.90 32.66 25.90
N VAL A 37 0.84 33.21 25.33
CA VAL A 37 0.50 32.89 23.94
C VAL A 37 1.47 33.55 22.95
N ALA A 38 1.94 34.77 23.22
CA ALA A 38 2.96 35.41 22.39
C ALA A 38 4.26 34.58 22.37
N ASP A 39 4.72 34.11 23.53
CA ASP A 39 5.93 33.33 23.69
C ASP A 39 5.79 31.94 23.06
N PHE A 40 4.63 31.28 23.22
CA PHE A 40 4.34 30.01 22.57
C PHE A 40 4.35 30.10 21.04
N LEU A 41 3.77 31.17 20.49
CA LEU A 41 3.78 31.42 19.05
C LEU A 41 5.19 31.75 18.54
N SER A 42 6.00 32.44 19.34
CA SER A 42 7.40 32.72 19.04
C SER A 42 8.23 31.43 19.00
N TYR A 43 8.06 30.58 20.02
CA TYR A 43 8.68 29.26 20.11
C TYR A 43 8.42 28.41 18.85
N LEU A 44 7.17 28.29 18.41
CA LEU A 44 6.81 27.53 17.21
C LEU A 44 7.24 28.18 15.89
N LYS A 45 7.61 29.46 15.88
CA LYS A 45 8.17 30.11 14.67
C LYS A 45 9.67 29.88 14.53
N ASN A 46 10.36 29.50 15.60
CA ASN A 46 11.80 29.27 15.58
C ASN A 46 12.20 27.97 14.88
N TYR A 47 11.24 27.08 14.60
CA TYR A 47 11.49 25.81 13.91
C TYR A 47 10.82 25.79 12.54
N PRO A 48 11.57 25.55 11.44
CA PRO A 48 11.03 25.54 10.08
C PRO A 48 9.79 24.66 9.90
N GLU A 49 9.78 23.48 10.53
CA GLU A 49 8.75 22.46 10.46
C GLU A 49 7.42 22.89 11.08
N THR A 50 7.45 23.86 12.00
CA THR A 50 6.25 24.40 12.64
C THR A 50 5.90 25.79 12.12
N ALA A 51 6.91 26.57 11.70
CA ALA A 51 6.78 27.92 11.15
C ALA A 51 5.89 27.98 9.90
N GLU A 52 5.94 26.97 9.03
CA GLU A 52 5.11 26.88 7.81
C GLU A 52 3.61 27.04 8.13
N PHE A 53 3.18 26.54 9.29
CA PHE A 53 1.78 26.59 9.68
C PHE A 53 1.33 27.96 10.23
N PHE A 54 2.21 28.96 10.28
CA PHE A 54 1.97 30.34 10.73
C PHE A 54 2.27 31.39 9.64
N SER A 55 2.25 30.97 8.37
CA SER A 55 2.63 31.78 7.20
C SER A 55 1.77 33.04 6.98
N THR A 56 0.58 33.15 7.58
CA THR A 56 -0.28 34.35 7.44
C THR A 56 -0.65 34.98 8.78
N LYS A 57 -0.80 36.31 8.80
CA LYS A 57 -1.23 37.07 9.99
C LYS A 57 -2.57 36.57 10.55
N GLU A 58 -3.51 36.18 9.68
CA GLU A 58 -4.82 35.65 10.07
C GLU A 58 -4.72 34.29 10.78
N THR A 59 -3.82 33.40 10.30
CA THR A 59 -3.62 32.10 10.95
C THR A 59 -2.98 32.24 12.33
N ALA A 60 -2.11 33.24 12.53
CA ALA A 60 -1.52 33.53 13.83
C ALA A 60 -2.56 34.04 14.84
N VAL A 61 -3.46 34.96 14.44
CA VAL A 61 -4.54 35.46 15.31
C VAL A 61 -5.50 34.36 15.70
N LYS A 62 -6.00 33.56 14.75
CA LYS A 62 -6.91 32.43 15.05
C LYS A 62 -6.28 31.41 15.99
N ARG A 63 -4.96 31.19 15.90
CA ARG A 63 -4.24 30.29 16.82
C ARG A 63 -4.07 30.90 18.20
N LYS A 64 -3.83 32.20 18.29
CA LYS A 64 -3.80 32.91 19.58
C LYS A 64 -5.12 32.69 20.33
N ASP A 65 -6.24 32.95 19.67
CA ASP A 65 -7.57 32.79 20.26
C ASP A 65 -7.85 31.33 20.63
N SER A 66 -7.49 30.39 19.76
CA SER A 66 -7.68 28.96 20.03
C SER A 66 -6.83 28.47 21.22
N MET A 67 -5.62 29.01 21.42
CA MET A 67 -4.76 28.66 22.55
C MET A 67 -5.30 29.21 23.86
N ASN A 68 -5.81 30.45 23.85
CA ASN A 68 -6.48 31.05 25.00
C ASN A 68 -7.68 30.22 25.44
N VAL A 69 -8.54 29.85 24.48
CA VAL A 69 -9.71 29.00 24.75
C VAL A 69 -9.28 27.64 25.28
N TRP A 70 -8.28 27.00 24.67
CA TRP A 70 -7.79 25.71 25.13
C TRP A 70 -7.28 25.76 26.58
N LEU A 71 -6.42 26.73 26.92
CA LEU A 71 -5.86 26.83 28.27
C LEU A 71 -6.96 27.15 29.30
N MET A 72 -7.88 28.05 28.96
CA MET A 72 -9.03 28.37 29.81
C MET A 72 -9.91 27.15 30.03
N GLU A 73 -10.26 26.40 28.99
CA GLU A 73 -11.06 25.18 29.12
C GLU A 73 -10.34 24.10 29.93
N SER A 74 -9.03 23.94 29.77
CA SER A 74 -8.23 22.96 30.52
C SER A 74 -8.14 23.27 32.02
N LEU A 75 -8.07 24.54 32.41
CA LEU A 75 -7.88 24.92 33.82
C LEU A 75 -9.20 25.28 34.54
N LYS A 76 -10.18 25.84 33.82
CA LYS A 76 -11.44 26.32 34.40
C LYS A 76 -12.64 25.41 34.10
N GLY A 77 -12.62 24.72 32.96
CA GLY A 77 -13.78 24.02 32.43
C GLY A 77 -14.12 22.72 33.17
N PRO A 78 -15.39 22.27 33.11
CA PRO A 78 -15.72 20.93 33.57
C PRO A 78 -15.03 19.89 32.68
N ILE A 79 -14.39 18.90 33.31
CA ILE A 79 -13.77 17.77 32.61
C ILE A 79 -14.90 16.78 32.25
N ASP A 80 -15.65 17.08 31.19
CA ASP A 80 -16.83 16.32 30.78
C ASP A 80 -16.71 15.72 29.36
N ASN A 81 -17.79 15.11 28.87
CA ASN A 81 -17.79 14.53 27.52
C ASN A 81 -17.65 15.58 26.41
N GLN A 82 -18.05 16.83 26.67
CA GLN A 82 -17.87 17.93 25.71
C GLN A 82 -16.39 18.33 25.64
N TYR A 83 -15.71 18.40 26.79
CA TYR A 83 -14.27 18.58 26.88
C TYR A 83 -13.51 17.47 26.13
N LEU A 84 -13.86 16.20 26.36
CA LEU A 84 -13.29 15.06 25.63
C LEU A 84 -13.46 15.19 24.11
N SER A 85 -14.68 15.52 23.65
CA SER A 85 -14.98 15.68 22.22
C SER A 85 -14.16 16.81 21.59
N ARG A 86 -14.00 17.93 22.29
CA ARG A 86 -13.14 19.05 21.85
C ARG A 86 -11.69 18.63 21.71
N LEU A 87 -11.11 17.94 22.69
CA LEU A 87 -9.72 17.48 22.63
C LEU A 87 -9.46 16.49 21.48
N ARG A 88 -10.39 15.56 21.25
CA ARG A 88 -10.33 14.67 20.06
C ARG A 88 -10.38 15.48 18.76
N HIS A 89 -11.26 16.48 18.69
CA HIS A 89 -11.35 17.35 17.53
C HIS A 89 -10.05 18.15 17.31
N VAL A 90 -9.39 18.59 18.38
CA VAL A 90 -8.08 19.24 18.34
C VAL A 90 -7.03 18.25 17.78
N GLY A 91 -6.97 17.02 18.28
CA GLY A 91 -6.07 15.99 17.75
C GLY A 91 -6.28 15.74 16.26
N LEU A 92 -7.53 15.49 15.84
CA LEU A 92 -7.89 15.30 14.44
C LEU A 92 -7.51 16.50 13.55
N LYS A 93 -7.63 17.74 14.05
CA LYS A 93 -7.18 18.94 13.33
C LYS A 93 -5.68 18.96 13.10
N HIS A 94 -4.88 18.53 14.09
CA HIS A 94 -3.43 18.47 13.93
C HIS A 94 -3.03 17.37 12.93
N VAL A 95 -3.65 16.19 13.04
CA VAL A 95 -3.46 15.08 12.09
C VAL A 95 -3.79 15.49 10.66
N LYS A 96 -4.96 16.12 10.43
CA LYS A 96 -5.38 16.61 9.11
C LYS A 96 -4.43 17.65 8.52
N LYS A 97 -3.83 18.49 9.38
CA LYS A 97 -2.81 19.46 8.99
C LYS A 97 -1.42 18.85 8.86
N LYS A 98 -1.26 17.54 9.06
CA LYS A 98 0.03 16.83 9.01
C LYS A 98 1.07 17.41 9.98
N VAL A 99 0.62 17.92 11.12
CA VAL A 99 1.55 18.33 12.18
C VAL A 99 2.17 17.05 12.76
N PRO A 100 3.50 16.91 12.81
CA PRO A 100 4.12 15.74 13.43
C PRO A 100 3.77 15.67 14.92
N ILE A 101 3.44 14.48 15.44
CA ILE A 101 3.08 14.29 16.85
C ILE A 101 4.19 14.74 17.81
N HIS A 102 5.46 14.62 17.40
CA HIS A 102 6.61 15.17 18.12
C HIS A 102 6.40 16.63 18.54
N TRP A 103 5.87 17.47 17.64
CA TRP A 103 5.64 18.89 17.93
C TRP A 103 4.46 19.13 18.86
N VAL A 104 3.48 18.22 18.91
CA VAL A 104 2.41 18.26 19.90
C VAL A 104 2.96 17.96 21.30
N THR A 105 3.80 16.93 21.43
CA THR A 105 4.45 16.57 22.69
C THR A 105 5.40 17.67 23.17
N ALA A 106 6.24 18.19 22.28
CA ALA A 106 7.16 19.29 22.59
C ALA A 106 6.40 20.56 22.99
N SER A 107 5.31 20.89 22.30
CA SER A 107 4.41 21.99 22.67
C SER A 107 3.81 21.79 24.06
N MET A 108 3.46 20.56 24.45
CA MET A 108 2.92 20.31 25.79
C MET A 108 3.97 20.54 26.87
N ASN A 109 5.22 20.12 26.64
CA ASN A 109 6.31 20.40 27.58
C ASN A 109 6.58 21.90 27.70
N PHE A 110 6.67 22.64 26.60
CA PHE A 110 6.81 24.11 26.64
C PHE A 110 5.74 24.76 27.55
N LYS A 111 4.49 24.34 27.39
CA LYS A 111 3.37 24.86 28.19
C LYS A 111 3.54 24.54 29.67
N ARG A 112 3.97 23.32 29.98
CA ARG A 112 4.19 22.88 31.37
C ARG A 112 5.25 23.75 32.05
N GLU A 113 6.42 23.89 31.43
CA GLU A 113 7.52 24.71 31.99
C GLU A 113 7.08 26.17 32.18
N TYR A 114 6.38 26.75 31.21
CA TYR A 114 5.91 28.14 31.31
C TYR A 114 4.94 28.33 32.49
N LEU A 115 4.01 27.40 32.67
CA LEU A 115 3.06 27.46 33.78
C LEU A 115 3.75 27.19 35.13
N TYR A 116 4.80 26.38 35.14
CA TYR A 116 5.62 26.15 36.33
C TYR A 116 6.34 27.41 36.78
N ASP A 117 6.96 28.14 35.86
CA ASP A 117 7.63 29.41 36.16
C ASP A 117 6.65 30.42 36.80
N ILE A 118 5.41 30.49 36.31
CA ILE A 118 4.37 31.34 36.90
C ILE A 118 4.03 30.88 38.32
N LEU A 119 3.80 29.58 38.55
CA LEU A 119 3.43 29.05 39.86
C LEU A 119 4.58 29.19 40.89
N GLU A 120 5.83 29.03 40.45
CA GLU A 120 7.01 29.27 41.29
C GLU A 120 7.16 30.72 41.70
N LYS A 121 6.89 31.64 40.77
CA LYS A 121 6.93 33.08 41.02
C LYS A 121 5.84 33.54 41.99
N GLU A 122 4.60 33.08 41.79
CA GLU A 122 3.42 33.60 42.51
C GLU A 122 3.16 32.89 43.85
N ILE A 123 3.66 31.67 44.05
CA ILE A 123 3.34 30.85 45.23
C ILE A 123 4.60 30.56 46.04
N SER A 124 4.77 31.26 47.17
CA SER A 124 5.88 31.01 48.09
C SER A 124 5.72 29.70 48.89
N SER A 125 4.49 29.27 49.16
CA SER A 125 4.21 28.05 49.93
C SER A 125 4.51 26.79 49.11
N VAL A 126 5.58 26.08 49.46
CA VAL A 126 6.01 24.84 48.78
C VAL A 126 4.94 23.75 48.79
N PRO A 127 4.22 23.46 49.89
CA PRO A 127 3.17 22.44 49.89
C PRO A 127 2.01 22.80 48.95
N LYS A 128 1.58 24.06 48.96
CA LYS A 128 0.50 24.54 48.10
C LYS A 128 0.91 24.49 46.62
N ARG A 129 2.10 25.01 46.31
CA ARG A 129 2.65 25.00 44.94
C ARG A 129 2.76 23.57 44.40
N SER A 130 3.31 22.65 45.20
CA SER A 130 3.40 21.23 44.85
C SER A 130 2.03 20.60 44.57
N ALA A 131 0.99 20.94 45.34
CA ALA A 131 -0.35 20.44 45.12
C ALA A 131 -0.94 20.93 43.78
N LEU A 132 -0.80 22.23 43.49
CA LEU A 132 -1.27 22.81 42.23
C LEU A 132 -0.51 22.25 41.02
N MET A 133 0.82 22.13 41.11
CA MET A 133 1.65 21.56 40.04
C MET A 133 1.27 20.11 39.74
N ARG A 134 0.95 19.29 40.75
CA ARG A 134 0.47 17.91 40.54
C ARG A 134 -0.87 17.85 39.80
N SER A 135 -1.82 18.72 40.16
CA SER A 135 -3.11 18.78 39.45
C SER A 135 -2.93 19.29 38.01
N LEU A 136 -2.03 20.25 37.82
CA LEU A 136 -1.63 20.73 36.49
C LEU A 136 -0.98 19.62 35.66
N ASP A 137 -0.11 18.80 36.26
CA ASP A 137 0.51 17.68 35.57
C ASP A 137 -0.52 16.70 35.02
N LYS A 138 -1.44 16.26 35.88
CA LYS A 138 -2.53 15.35 35.52
C LYS A 138 -3.35 15.87 34.34
N ILE A 139 -3.73 17.15 34.36
CA ILE A 139 -4.56 17.69 33.28
C ILE A 139 -3.79 17.80 31.97
N LEU A 140 -2.53 18.24 31.99
CA LEU A 140 -1.71 18.36 30.79
C LEU A 140 -1.41 16.99 30.17
N ASP A 141 -1.16 15.98 31.00
CA ASP A 141 -0.94 14.60 30.55
C ASP A 141 -2.21 13.99 29.98
N LEU A 142 -3.36 14.19 30.62
CA LEU A 142 -4.66 13.79 30.08
C LEU A 142 -4.96 14.45 28.73
N ASN A 143 -4.64 15.74 28.58
CA ASN A 143 -4.77 16.43 27.30
C ASN A 143 -3.90 15.79 26.23
N LEU A 144 -2.63 15.53 26.56
CA LEU A 144 -1.66 14.95 25.64
C LEU A 144 -2.08 13.54 25.20
N ASP A 145 -2.55 12.71 26.13
CA ASP A 145 -3.05 11.37 25.85
C ASP A 145 -4.24 11.40 24.89
N ILE A 146 -5.28 12.19 25.20
CA ILE A 146 -6.46 12.29 24.33
C ILE A 146 -6.08 12.80 22.93
N ILE A 147 -5.23 13.81 22.84
CA ILE A 147 -4.77 14.34 21.55
C ILE A 147 -3.96 13.28 20.78
N SER A 148 -3.05 12.58 21.48
CA SER A 148 -2.18 11.55 20.88
C SER A 148 -2.98 10.33 20.41
N SER A 149 -4.04 9.95 21.12
CA SER A 149 -4.93 8.86 20.71
C SER A 149 -5.53 9.10 19.32
N SER A 150 -5.80 10.36 18.96
CA SER A 150 -6.34 10.73 17.65
C SER A 150 -5.34 10.51 16.51
N TYR A 151 -4.03 10.56 16.78
CA TYR A 151 -2.99 10.22 15.79
C TYR A 151 -2.94 8.73 15.55
N HIS A 152 -2.89 7.96 16.64
CA HIS A 152 -2.80 6.50 16.56
C HIS A 152 -4.02 5.90 15.84
N GLU A 153 -5.21 6.42 16.12
CA GLU A 153 -6.43 6.00 15.43
C GLU A 153 -6.41 6.27 13.92
N GLU A 154 -5.87 7.41 13.50
CA GLU A 154 -5.78 7.74 12.08
C GLU A 154 -4.69 6.91 11.38
N GLU A 155 -3.55 6.67 12.01
CA GLU A 155 -2.51 5.79 11.47
C GLU A 155 -3.04 4.37 11.26
N ILE A 156 -3.76 3.83 12.25
CA ILE A 156 -4.41 2.53 12.16
C ILE A 156 -5.44 2.52 11.02
N ARG A 157 -6.29 3.55 10.93
CA ARG A 157 -7.29 3.69 9.86
C ARG A 157 -6.64 3.68 8.47
N GLN A 158 -5.56 4.44 8.29
CA GLN A 158 -4.86 4.53 7.01
C GLN A 158 -4.23 3.19 6.62
N LYS A 159 -3.56 2.50 7.56
CA LYS A 159 -2.99 1.16 7.30
C LYS A 159 -4.07 0.16 6.89
N PHE A 160 -5.18 0.09 7.61
CA PHE A 160 -6.28 -0.81 7.26
C PHE A 160 -6.93 -0.50 5.91
N LEU A 161 -7.01 0.77 5.52
CA LEU A 161 -7.50 1.15 4.19
C LEU A 161 -6.54 0.69 3.09
N SER A 162 -5.22 0.85 3.28
CA SER A 162 -4.21 0.38 2.34
C SER A 162 -4.27 -1.13 2.16
N GLU A 163 -4.24 -1.90 3.25
CA GLU A 163 -4.27 -3.37 3.19
C GLU A 163 -5.53 -3.92 2.50
N ARG A 164 -6.69 -3.27 2.70
CA ARG A 164 -7.94 -3.65 2.02
C ARG A 164 -7.92 -3.37 0.52
N LEU A 165 -7.31 -2.28 0.10
CA LEU A 165 -7.17 -1.96 -1.32
C LEU A 165 -6.20 -2.93 -2.00
N ASP A 166 -5.07 -3.22 -1.35
CA ASP A 166 -4.06 -4.14 -1.86
C ASP A 166 -4.63 -5.56 -2.02
N SER A 167 -5.33 -6.07 -0.99
CA SER A 167 -5.98 -7.38 -1.05
C SER A 167 -7.13 -7.45 -2.08
N GLY A 168 -7.88 -6.38 -2.26
CA GLY A 168 -8.93 -6.29 -3.29
C GLY A 168 -8.36 -6.37 -4.70
N LEU A 169 -7.30 -5.63 -4.98
CA LEU A 169 -6.64 -5.63 -6.29
C LEU A 169 -5.98 -6.98 -6.60
N ILE A 170 -5.30 -7.58 -5.61
CA ILE A 170 -4.66 -8.89 -5.77
C ILE A 170 -5.70 -9.96 -6.08
N SER A 171 -6.76 -10.06 -5.28
CA SER A 171 -7.81 -11.06 -5.50
C SER A 171 -8.58 -10.88 -6.82
N PHE A 172 -8.76 -9.64 -7.27
CA PHE A 172 -9.32 -9.36 -8.59
C PHE A 172 -8.38 -9.82 -9.70
N ALA A 173 -7.08 -9.49 -9.60
CA ALA A 173 -6.07 -9.89 -10.59
C ALA A 173 -5.97 -11.42 -10.71
N GLU A 174 -6.00 -12.15 -9.59
CA GLU A 174 -6.00 -13.61 -9.56
C GLU A 174 -7.21 -14.21 -10.29
N ARG A 175 -8.42 -13.69 -9.99
CA ARG A 175 -9.66 -14.15 -10.65
C ARG A 175 -9.67 -13.84 -12.14
N PHE A 176 -9.19 -12.65 -12.50
CA PHE A 176 -9.08 -12.23 -13.89
C PHE A 176 -8.09 -13.11 -14.67
N ALA A 177 -6.90 -13.34 -14.11
CA ALA A 177 -5.88 -14.20 -14.70
C ALA A 177 -6.38 -15.64 -14.88
N TYR A 178 -7.06 -16.20 -13.86
CA TYR A 178 -7.69 -17.51 -13.96
C TYR A 178 -8.72 -17.56 -15.11
N GLY A 179 -9.56 -16.53 -15.24
CA GLY A 179 -10.53 -16.42 -16.33
C GLY A 179 -9.90 -16.43 -17.71
N ILE A 180 -8.80 -15.69 -17.91
CA ILE A 180 -8.05 -15.66 -19.17
C ILE A 180 -7.48 -17.05 -19.50
N ASN A 181 -6.87 -17.73 -18.52
CA ASN A 181 -6.31 -19.06 -18.75
C ASN A 181 -7.38 -20.09 -19.14
N VAL A 182 -8.56 -20.04 -18.51
CA VAL A 182 -9.69 -20.93 -18.89
C VAL A 182 -10.12 -20.69 -20.33
N VAL A 183 -10.26 -19.42 -20.75
CA VAL A 183 -10.59 -19.07 -22.14
C VAL A 183 -9.51 -19.56 -23.10
N LEU A 184 -8.23 -19.44 -22.73
CA LEU A 184 -7.11 -19.91 -23.53
C LEU A 184 -7.13 -21.42 -23.72
N VAL A 185 -7.35 -22.21 -22.66
CA VAL A 185 -7.50 -23.68 -22.76
C VAL A 185 -8.64 -24.06 -23.71
N LEU A 186 -9.81 -23.42 -23.57
CA LEU A 186 -10.96 -23.71 -24.43
C LEU A 186 -10.66 -23.40 -25.91
N ALA A 187 -9.99 -22.28 -26.18
CA ALA A 187 -9.57 -21.92 -27.53
C ALA A 187 -8.56 -22.92 -28.11
N LEU A 188 -7.56 -23.32 -27.32
CA LEU A 188 -6.57 -24.33 -27.74
C LEU A 188 -7.20 -25.69 -28.01
N LEU A 189 -8.16 -26.13 -27.19
CA LEU A 189 -8.89 -27.38 -27.42
C LEU A 189 -9.68 -27.34 -28.73
N GLY A 190 -10.40 -26.24 -29.00
CA GLY A 190 -11.14 -26.07 -30.25
C GLY A 190 -10.24 -26.08 -31.49
N LEU A 191 -9.10 -25.40 -31.43
CA LEU A 191 -8.08 -25.42 -32.50
C LEU A 191 -7.50 -26.82 -32.69
N SER A 192 -7.21 -27.54 -31.60
CA SER A 192 -6.66 -28.90 -31.65
C SER A 192 -7.61 -29.87 -32.36
N ILE A 193 -8.91 -29.81 -32.06
CA ILE A 193 -9.92 -30.62 -32.75
C ILE A 193 -9.93 -30.30 -34.25
N SER A 194 -9.86 -29.02 -34.61
CA SER A 194 -9.83 -28.58 -36.01
C SER A 194 -8.59 -29.11 -36.75
N ILE A 195 -7.41 -29.06 -36.12
CA ILE A 195 -6.16 -29.55 -36.69
C ILE A 195 -6.18 -31.09 -36.83
N ILE A 196 -6.73 -31.81 -35.86
CA ILE A 196 -6.89 -33.27 -35.94
C ILE A 196 -7.82 -33.64 -37.12
N ALA A 197 -8.91 -32.91 -37.32
CA ALA A 197 -9.80 -33.12 -38.45
C ALA A 197 -9.11 -32.87 -39.80
N LEU A 198 -8.29 -31.79 -39.89
CA LEU A 198 -7.46 -31.51 -41.07
C LEU A 198 -6.48 -32.64 -41.35
N PHE A 199 -5.74 -33.10 -40.34
CA PHE A 199 -4.81 -34.23 -40.50
C PHE A 199 -5.53 -35.51 -40.96
N GLY A 200 -6.71 -35.80 -40.41
CA GLY A 200 -7.53 -36.92 -40.88
C GLY A 200 -7.90 -36.82 -42.37
N SER A 201 -8.26 -35.62 -42.83
CA SER A 201 -8.54 -35.36 -44.25
C SER A 201 -7.30 -35.49 -45.15
N GLU A 202 -6.14 -35.05 -44.65
CA GLU A 202 -4.85 -35.21 -45.34
C GLU A 202 -4.48 -36.69 -45.48
N LEU A 203 -4.70 -37.50 -44.44
CA LEU A 203 -4.47 -38.95 -44.49
C LEU A 203 -5.38 -39.64 -45.52
N LEU A 204 -6.67 -39.25 -45.59
CA LEU A 204 -7.59 -39.79 -46.61
C LEU A 204 -7.16 -39.42 -48.04
N SER A 205 -6.57 -38.23 -48.22
CA SER A 205 -6.07 -37.78 -49.52
C SER A 205 -4.92 -38.64 -50.06
N LEU A 206 -4.17 -39.35 -49.19
CA LEU A 206 -3.09 -40.26 -49.58
C LEU A 206 -3.59 -41.47 -50.38
N PHE A 207 -4.79 -41.96 -50.05
CA PHE A 207 -5.40 -43.11 -50.71
C PHE A 207 -6.19 -42.73 -51.98
N THR A 208 -6.37 -41.43 -52.24
CA THR A 208 -7.11 -40.95 -53.41
C THR A 208 -6.18 -40.88 -54.64
N PRO A 209 -6.53 -41.50 -55.78
CA PRO A 209 -5.73 -41.46 -57.00
C PRO A 209 -5.62 -40.02 -57.56
N GLY A 210 -4.40 -39.51 -57.70
CA GLY A 210 -4.10 -38.19 -58.26
C GLY A 210 -3.33 -37.28 -57.30
N GLY A 211 -2.14 -36.84 -57.73
CA GLY A 211 -1.24 -35.94 -57.00
C GLY A 211 0.13 -36.56 -56.66
N ASN A 212 1.14 -35.72 -56.45
CA ASN A 212 2.48 -36.16 -56.05
C ASN A 212 2.44 -36.69 -54.60
N VAL A 213 2.70 -37.98 -54.42
CA VAL A 213 2.68 -38.67 -53.13
C VAL A 213 3.64 -38.02 -52.13
N THR A 214 4.82 -37.59 -52.58
CA THR A 214 5.82 -36.92 -51.74
C THR A 214 5.27 -35.61 -51.16
N HIS A 215 4.53 -34.84 -51.97
CA HIS A 215 3.92 -33.60 -51.52
C HIS A 215 2.84 -33.85 -50.46
N LYS A 216 1.97 -34.85 -50.67
CA LYS A 216 0.94 -35.22 -49.70
C LYS A 216 1.52 -35.70 -48.36
N ILE A 217 2.60 -36.50 -48.39
CA ILE A 217 3.29 -36.97 -47.18
C ILE A 217 3.89 -35.81 -46.41
N LEU A 218 4.55 -34.86 -47.09
CA LEU A 218 5.21 -33.76 -46.40
C LEU A 218 4.22 -32.76 -45.79
N THR A 219 3.08 -32.52 -46.44
CA THR A 219 1.98 -31.74 -45.87
C THR A 219 1.43 -32.40 -44.61
N ALA A 220 1.16 -33.71 -44.66
CA ALA A 220 0.69 -34.49 -43.50
C ALA A 220 1.71 -34.46 -42.35
N LEU A 221 3.00 -34.57 -42.65
CA LEU A 221 4.08 -34.49 -41.66
C LEU A 221 4.17 -33.09 -41.04
N GLY A 222 3.94 -32.03 -41.81
CA GLY A 222 3.82 -30.66 -41.32
C GLY A 222 2.64 -30.47 -40.36
N THR A 223 1.47 -31.03 -40.68
CA THR A 223 0.30 -30.98 -39.80
C THR A 223 0.49 -31.82 -38.53
N LEU A 224 1.20 -32.96 -38.63
CA LEU A 224 1.58 -33.77 -37.46
C LEU A 224 2.44 -32.98 -36.46
N LEU A 225 3.41 -32.19 -36.94
CA LEU A 225 4.23 -31.32 -36.08
C LEU A 225 3.41 -30.24 -35.39
N ILE A 226 2.39 -29.70 -36.07
CA ILE A 226 1.45 -28.76 -35.44
C ILE A 226 0.66 -29.45 -34.33
N ILE A 227 0.21 -30.69 -34.53
CA ILE A 227 -0.48 -31.46 -33.48
C ILE A 227 0.42 -31.61 -32.25
N TRP A 228 1.72 -31.94 -32.44
CA TRP A 228 2.68 -32.01 -31.35
C TRP A 228 2.78 -30.69 -30.57
N VAL A 229 2.88 -29.55 -31.28
CA VAL A 229 2.88 -28.21 -30.68
C VAL A 229 1.61 -27.96 -29.87
N MET A 230 0.45 -28.33 -30.41
CA MET A 230 -0.83 -28.14 -29.71
C MET A 230 -0.91 -28.94 -28.40
N VAL A 231 -0.42 -30.18 -28.39
CA VAL A 231 -0.35 -31.00 -27.18
C VAL A 231 0.55 -30.36 -26.13
N GLU A 232 1.73 -29.86 -26.53
CA GLU A 232 2.66 -29.21 -25.62
C GLU A 232 2.09 -27.89 -25.06
N LEU A 233 1.42 -27.08 -25.89
CA LEU A 233 0.75 -25.86 -25.45
C LEU A 233 -0.41 -26.14 -24.48
N ILE A 234 -1.22 -27.17 -24.74
CA ILE A 234 -2.31 -27.57 -23.84
C ILE A 234 -1.75 -28.04 -22.50
N ASP A 235 -0.71 -28.88 -22.49
CA ASP A 235 -0.12 -29.35 -21.23
C ASP A 235 0.48 -28.18 -20.43
N THR A 236 1.05 -27.19 -21.12
CA THR A 236 1.52 -25.95 -20.50
C THR A 236 0.41 -25.16 -19.84
N GLU A 237 -0.72 -25.00 -20.53
CA GLU A 237 -1.84 -24.24 -19.99
C GLU A 237 -2.55 -24.98 -18.84
N ILE A 238 -2.62 -26.30 -18.89
CA ILE A 238 -3.11 -27.13 -17.78
C ILE A 238 -2.19 -27.00 -16.55
N ARG A 239 -0.87 -26.99 -16.74
CA ARG A 239 0.10 -26.76 -15.66
C ARG A 239 -0.05 -25.35 -15.06
N SER A 240 -0.27 -24.34 -15.92
CA SER A 240 -0.56 -22.96 -15.51
C SER A 240 -1.82 -22.88 -14.64
N LEU A 241 -2.91 -23.55 -15.03
CA LEU A 241 -4.14 -23.64 -14.22
C LEU A 241 -3.95 -24.35 -12.86
N ARG A 242 -2.97 -25.25 -12.75
CA ARG A 242 -2.59 -25.90 -11.49
C ARG A 242 -1.63 -25.07 -10.62
N GLY A 243 -1.36 -23.82 -11.00
CA GLY A 243 -0.50 -22.90 -10.25
C GLY A 243 1.00 -23.17 -10.38
N GLN A 244 1.42 -23.97 -11.38
CA GLN A 244 2.84 -24.20 -11.64
C GLN A 244 3.46 -23.04 -12.42
N SER A 245 4.73 -22.75 -12.14
CA SER A 245 5.48 -21.70 -12.84
C SER A 245 5.65 -22.00 -14.32
N PHE A 246 5.52 -20.96 -15.13
CA PHE A 246 5.74 -20.97 -16.57
C PHE A 246 7.19 -21.37 -16.94
N ARG A 247 7.36 -22.45 -17.70
CA ARG A 247 8.69 -22.88 -18.17
C ARG A 247 8.95 -22.33 -19.57
N ILE A 248 9.85 -21.35 -19.65
CA ILE A 248 10.25 -20.67 -20.90
C ILE A 248 10.76 -21.66 -21.96
N GLU A 249 11.35 -22.78 -21.54
CA GLU A 249 11.81 -23.86 -22.40
C GLU A 249 10.74 -24.34 -23.40
N ILE A 250 9.47 -24.37 -22.97
CA ILE A 250 8.36 -24.87 -23.78
C ILE A 250 8.02 -23.90 -24.92
N PHE A 251 8.15 -22.59 -24.70
CA PHE A 251 7.92 -21.60 -25.75
C PHE A 251 9.00 -21.66 -26.83
N ILE A 252 10.24 -21.91 -26.41
CA ILE A 252 11.36 -22.09 -27.33
C ILE A 252 11.19 -23.38 -28.14
N SER A 253 10.77 -24.49 -27.51
CA SER A 253 10.52 -25.76 -28.21
C SER A 253 9.38 -25.64 -29.22
N VAL A 254 8.27 -24.98 -28.86
CA VAL A 254 7.16 -24.69 -29.78
C VAL A 254 7.61 -23.85 -30.97
N GLY A 255 8.40 -22.80 -30.72
CA GLY A 255 8.99 -21.98 -31.78
C GLY A 255 9.89 -22.81 -32.71
N LEU A 256 10.76 -23.65 -32.15
CA LEU A 256 11.64 -24.54 -32.92
C LEU A 256 10.83 -25.48 -33.84
N VAL A 257 9.77 -26.11 -33.32
CA VAL A 257 8.91 -26.99 -34.12
C VAL A 257 8.17 -26.23 -35.23
N ALA A 258 7.73 -24.99 -34.97
CA ALA A 258 7.11 -24.15 -35.99
C ALA A 258 8.06 -23.84 -37.15
N PHE A 259 9.32 -23.50 -36.86
CA PHE A 259 10.35 -23.27 -37.89
C PHE A 259 10.74 -24.56 -38.63
N ILE A 260 10.83 -25.70 -37.93
CA ILE A 260 11.06 -27.01 -38.57
C ILE A 260 9.92 -27.32 -39.54
N ARG A 261 8.67 -27.09 -39.15
CA ARG A 261 7.50 -27.27 -40.00
C ARG A 261 7.54 -26.37 -41.23
N GLU A 262 7.94 -25.11 -41.09
CA GLU A 262 8.10 -24.19 -42.22
C GLU A 262 9.23 -24.62 -43.18
N LEU A 263 10.37 -25.09 -42.65
CA LEU A 263 11.45 -25.66 -43.45
C LEU A 263 11.02 -26.89 -44.25
N LEU A 264 10.27 -27.80 -43.62
CA LEU A 264 9.75 -28.99 -44.28
C LEU A 264 8.84 -28.61 -45.44
N VAL A 265 7.83 -27.78 -45.19
CA VAL A 265 6.89 -27.35 -46.25
C VAL A 265 7.60 -26.59 -47.37
N SER A 266 8.56 -25.72 -47.02
CA SER A 266 9.33 -24.90 -47.98
C SER A 266 10.26 -25.72 -48.87
N SER A 267 10.72 -26.90 -48.44
CA SER A 267 11.67 -27.72 -49.21
C SER A 267 11.06 -28.31 -50.51
N LEU A 268 9.75 -28.18 -50.71
CA LEU A 268 9.02 -28.69 -51.89
C LEU A 268 8.59 -27.62 -52.87
N THR A 269 8.58 -26.36 -52.47
CA THR A 269 8.37 -25.21 -53.34
C THR A 269 9.74 -24.74 -53.81
N ASP A 270 9.94 -24.51 -55.11
CA ASP A 270 11.18 -23.97 -55.71
C ASP A 270 11.48 -22.55 -55.19
N GLU A 271 11.73 -22.41 -53.89
CA GLU A 271 12.11 -21.17 -53.24
C GLU A 271 13.61 -20.92 -53.42
N SER A 272 13.96 -19.65 -53.59
CA SER A 272 15.34 -19.18 -53.67
C SER A 272 16.18 -19.69 -52.49
N ILE A 273 17.40 -20.17 -52.79
CA ILE A 273 18.38 -20.71 -51.82
C ILE A 273 18.62 -19.73 -50.64
N GLU A 274 18.54 -18.42 -50.88
CA GLU A 274 18.67 -17.38 -49.85
C GLU A 274 17.61 -17.50 -48.73
N LYS A 275 16.35 -17.76 -49.08
CA LYS A 275 15.26 -17.92 -48.10
C LYS A 275 15.43 -19.18 -47.25
N LEU A 276 15.89 -20.25 -47.88
CA LEU A 276 16.15 -21.52 -47.20
C LEU A 276 17.33 -21.39 -46.22
N ALA A 277 18.39 -20.67 -46.61
CA ALA A 277 19.54 -20.39 -45.75
C ALA A 277 19.15 -19.58 -44.50
N ILE A 278 18.31 -18.55 -44.65
CA ILE A 278 17.84 -17.72 -43.52
C ILE A 278 17.01 -18.56 -42.54
N ARG A 279 16.09 -19.41 -43.03
CA ARG A 279 15.28 -20.29 -42.18
C ARG A 279 16.11 -21.32 -41.43
N LEU A 280 17.11 -21.92 -42.09
CA LEU A 280 18.06 -22.84 -41.44
C LEU A 280 18.87 -22.15 -40.34
N LEU A 281 19.32 -20.92 -40.58
CA LEU A 281 20.02 -20.12 -39.57
C LEU A 281 19.11 -19.84 -38.36
N ALA A 282 17.83 -19.51 -38.59
CA ALA A 282 16.87 -19.27 -37.51
C ALA A 282 16.67 -20.52 -36.63
N VAL A 283 16.56 -21.71 -37.23
CA VAL A 283 16.47 -22.98 -36.48
C VAL A 283 17.75 -23.24 -35.68
N LEU A 284 18.92 -22.99 -36.25
CA LEU A 284 20.20 -23.15 -35.55
C LEU A 284 20.27 -22.23 -34.32
N VAL A 285 19.91 -20.95 -34.49
CA VAL A 285 19.91 -19.97 -33.38
C VAL A 285 18.93 -20.37 -32.30
N LEU A 286 17.70 -20.76 -32.64
CA LEU A 286 16.71 -21.23 -31.67
C LEU A 286 17.15 -22.51 -30.96
N GLY A 287 17.82 -23.43 -31.66
CA GLY A 287 18.41 -24.62 -31.07
C GLY A 287 19.51 -24.30 -30.06
N ILE A 288 20.37 -23.31 -30.34
CA ILE A 288 21.39 -22.83 -29.40
C ILE A 288 20.72 -22.19 -28.17
N VAL A 289 19.70 -21.35 -28.37
CA VAL A 289 18.95 -20.72 -27.27
C VAL A 289 18.28 -21.79 -26.40
N TYR A 290 17.66 -22.80 -27.00
CA TYR A 290 17.07 -23.95 -26.30
C TYR A 290 18.11 -24.69 -25.46
N TYR A 291 19.30 -24.96 -26.03
CA TYR A 291 20.40 -25.63 -25.32
C TYR A 291 20.91 -24.81 -24.12
N LEU A 292 21.02 -23.48 -24.26
CA LEU A 292 21.49 -22.62 -23.18
C LEU A 292 20.46 -22.51 -22.05
N VAL A 293 19.17 -22.37 -22.40
CA VAL A 293 18.08 -22.28 -21.41
C VAL A 293 17.92 -23.58 -20.64
N SER A 294 17.98 -24.74 -21.30
CA SER A 294 17.89 -26.06 -20.64
C SER A 294 19.06 -26.38 -19.70
N ARG A 295 20.21 -25.71 -19.86
CA ARG A 295 21.39 -25.83 -18.99
C ARG A 295 21.36 -24.96 -17.73
N THR A 296 20.42 -24.02 -17.63
CA THR A 296 20.36 -23.10 -16.50
C THR A 296 19.51 -23.72 -15.38
N PRO A 297 20.07 -23.98 -14.17
CA PRO A 297 19.31 -24.59 -13.08
C PRO A 297 18.13 -23.69 -12.68
N PRO A 298 16.99 -24.28 -12.24
CA PRO A 298 15.81 -23.49 -11.88
C PRO A 298 16.18 -22.49 -10.79
N SER A 299 15.95 -21.21 -11.06
CA SER A 299 16.10 -20.14 -10.07
C SER A 299 15.11 -20.40 -8.95
N ASN A 300 15.59 -20.89 -7.80
CA ASN A 300 14.81 -20.95 -6.56
C ASN A 300 14.29 -19.53 -6.24
N LYS A 301 12.99 -19.34 -6.44
CA LYS A 301 12.19 -18.35 -5.73
C LYS A 301 11.16 -19.10 -4.91
#